data_AF-A0A8B8BLF3-F1
#
_entry.id   AF-A0A8B8BLF3-F1
#
_cell.length_a   1.000
_cell.length_b   1.000
_cell.length_c   1.000
_cell.angle_alpha   90.00
_cell.angle_beta   90.00
_cell.angle_gamma   90.00
#
_symmetry.space_group_name_H-M   'P 1'
#
loop_
_entity.id
_entity.type
_entity.pdbx_description
1 polymer ?
#
loop_
_entity_poly.entity_id
_entity_poly.type
_entity_poly.pdbx_seq_one_letter_code
_entity_poly.pdbx_strand_id
1 'polypeptide(L)'
;MAAVLWFLTLGLFLVLCDSCSWSPSVDQQDFCSARYVLEADVIKRITLGDGEEYEYQIDVKDVFKNDSQEDVKSIKTIFGDGYRDSCHPIPLQENTTYLIHAIKDDGKLWLIQFANKQMQDVDKDDIRRMRELYDCSCEIRFYMMIQPPSQDNECAVPSYGHCERSFYCKRNSENVCESGNLGQCYES
;
A
#
# COMPACT_ATOMS: atom_id res chain seq x y z
N MET A 1 6.34 -2.91 50.68
CA MET A 1 5.24 -2.33 49.87
C MET A 1 5.74 -1.39 48.76
N ALA A 2 6.85 -0.66 48.93
CA ALA A 2 7.40 0.19 47.87
C ALA A 2 7.97 -0.59 46.65
N ALA A 3 8.61 -1.75 46.87
CA ALA A 3 9.24 -2.51 45.79
C ALA A 3 8.23 -3.10 44.77
N VAL A 4 7.03 -3.48 45.21
CA VAL A 4 5.99 -4.04 44.34
C VAL A 4 5.41 -2.97 43.42
N LEU A 5 5.36 -1.71 43.87
CA LEU A 5 4.94 -0.57 43.04
C LEU A 5 5.93 -0.30 41.90
N TRP A 6 7.23 -0.47 42.14
CA TRP A 6 8.26 -0.28 41.11
C TRP A 6 8.24 -1.35 40.02
N PHE A 7 7.94 -2.60 40.37
CA PHE A 7 7.78 -3.67 39.37
C PHE A 7 6.50 -3.51 38.54
N LEU A 8 5.42 -3.00 39.12
CA LEU A 8 4.19 -2.71 38.40
C LEU A 8 4.32 -1.49 37.47
N THR A 9 5.07 -0.46 37.85
CA THR A 9 5.36 0.67 36.95
C THR A 9 6.33 0.30 35.83
N LEU A 10 7.34 -0.54 36.09
CA LEU A 10 8.23 -1.04 35.02
C LEU A 10 7.50 -1.98 34.05
N GLY A 11 6.55 -2.80 34.56
CA GLY A 11 5.71 -3.66 33.74
C GLY A 11 4.71 -2.90 32.88
N LEU A 12 4.21 -1.73 33.33
CA LEU A 12 3.32 -0.87 32.55
C LEU A 12 4.04 -0.11 31.42
N PHE A 13 5.34 0.19 31.57
CA PHE A 13 6.13 0.87 30.52
C PHE A 13 6.56 -0.07 29.37
N LEU A 14 6.45 -1.39 29.56
CA LEU A 14 6.77 -2.40 28.53
C LEU A 14 5.56 -2.82 27.69
N VAL A 15 4.37 -2.29 27.98
CA VAL A 15 3.16 -2.55 27.22
C VAL A 15 3.06 -1.53 26.08
N LEU A 16 3.33 -2.01 24.86
CA LEU A 16 2.93 -1.44 23.58
C LEU A 16 3.73 -0.24 23.06
N CYS A 17 5.04 -0.42 22.87
CA CYS A 17 5.60 0.03 21.61
C CYS A 17 5.26 -1.04 20.57
N ASP A 18 4.04 -1.04 20.06
CA ASP A 18 3.78 -1.59 18.73
C ASP A 18 4.52 -0.68 17.75
N SER A 19 5.84 -0.86 17.68
CA SER A 19 6.63 -0.21 16.65
C SER A 19 6.15 -0.81 15.34
N CYS A 20 5.57 0.03 14.50
CA CYS A 20 5.21 -0.33 13.15
C CYS A 20 6.42 -0.93 12.46
N SER A 21 6.37 -2.25 12.28
CA SER A 21 7.27 -2.92 11.37
C SER A 21 6.78 -2.57 9.98
N TRP A 22 7.24 -1.44 9.45
CA TRP A 22 7.11 -1.19 8.02
C TRP A 22 7.87 -2.31 7.31
N SER A 23 7.13 -3.21 6.67
CA SER A 23 7.71 -4.20 5.79
C SER A 23 8.06 -3.46 4.50
N PRO A 24 9.33 -3.46 4.06
CA PRO A 24 9.67 -2.84 2.80
C PRO A 24 8.80 -3.45 1.69
N SER A 25 8.12 -2.59 0.96
CA SER A 25 7.29 -2.96 -0.19
C SER A 25 7.72 -2.14 -1.41
N VAL A 26 7.48 -2.67 -2.59
CA VAL A 26 7.52 -1.89 -3.84
C VAL A 26 6.08 -1.66 -4.31
N ASP A 27 5.85 -0.58 -5.06
CA ASP A 27 4.50 -0.19 -5.51
C ASP A 27 3.74 -1.35 -6.20
N GLN A 28 4.46 -2.24 -6.90
CA GLN A 28 3.84 -3.41 -7.54
C GLN A 28 3.23 -4.39 -6.53
N GLN A 29 3.80 -4.58 -5.34
CA GLN A 29 3.24 -5.49 -4.34
C GLN A 29 1.91 -4.94 -3.78
N ASP A 30 1.85 -3.64 -3.54
CA ASP A 30 0.61 -2.96 -3.12
C ASP A 30 -0.45 -3.03 -4.22
N PHE A 31 -0.04 -2.79 -5.47
CA PHE A 31 -0.91 -2.95 -6.63
C PHE A 31 -1.43 -4.40 -6.76
N CYS A 32 -0.57 -5.40 -6.57
CA CYS A 32 -0.93 -6.80 -6.75
C CYS A 32 -1.78 -7.37 -5.60
N SER A 33 -1.58 -6.89 -4.37
CA SER A 33 -2.41 -7.25 -3.21
C SER A 33 -3.77 -6.55 -3.21
N ALA A 34 -3.88 -5.37 -3.82
CA ALA A 34 -5.14 -4.64 -3.92
C ALA A 34 -6.18 -5.37 -4.76
N ARG A 35 -7.44 -5.34 -4.32
CA ARG A 35 -8.58 -5.79 -5.13
C ARG A 35 -8.95 -4.74 -6.19
N TYR A 36 -8.80 -3.47 -5.82
CA TYR A 36 -9.09 -2.31 -6.64
C TYR A 36 -7.97 -1.30 -6.54
N VAL A 37 -7.63 -0.68 -7.69
CA VAL A 37 -6.73 0.47 -7.74
C VAL A 37 -7.40 1.55 -8.56
N LEU A 38 -7.67 2.69 -7.94
CA LEU A 38 -8.60 3.71 -8.41
C LEU A 38 -7.98 5.09 -8.36
N GLU A 39 -8.33 5.94 -9.32
CA GLU A 39 -8.26 7.38 -9.13
C GLU A 39 -9.59 7.86 -8.57
N ALA A 40 -9.61 8.50 -7.41
CA ALA A 40 -10.85 9.00 -6.82
C ALA A 40 -10.66 10.31 -6.04
N ASP A 41 -11.67 11.17 -6.11
CA ASP A 41 -11.77 12.34 -5.24
C ASP A 41 -12.28 11.90 -3.87
N VAL A 42 -11.64 12.37 -2.81
CA VAL A 42 -12.18 12.27 -1.45
C VAL A 42 -13.08 13.46 -1.21
N ILE A 43 -14.39 13.24 -1.19
CA ILE A 43 -15.39 14.30 -1.00
C ILE A 43 -15.49 14.68 0.47
N LYS A 44 -15.52 13.67 1.35
CA LYS A 44 -15.75 13.86 2.78
C LYS A 44 -15.10 12.74 3.58
N ARG A 45 -14.59 13.08 4.77
CA ARG A 45 -14.10 12.13 5.77
C ARG A 45 -14.97 12.19 7.02
N ILE A 46 -15.33 11.03 7.54
CA ILE A 46 -16.12 10.87 8.76
C ILE A 46 -15.32 10.02 9.73
N THR A 47 -15.13 10.50 10.95
CA THR A 47 -14.51 9.72 12.02
C THR A 47 -15.56 8.82 12.68
N LEU A 48 -15.26 7.53 12.80
CA LEU A 48 -16.11 6.52 13.43
C LEU A 48 -15.42 5.95 14.68
N GLY A 49 -16.20 5.31 15.57
CA GLY A 49 -15.66 4.56 16.71
C GLY A 49 -14.70 5.36 17.60
N ASP A 50 -15.02 6.61 17.91
CA ASP A 50 -14.14 7.51 18.68
C ASP A 50 -12.70 7.63 18.12
N GLY A 51 -12.54 7.51 16.80
CA GLY A 51 -11.24 7.61 16.13
C GLY A 51 -10.57 6.28 15.81
N GLU A 52 -11.28 5.16 15.95
CA GLU A 52 -10.82 3.84 15.51
C GLU A 52 -10.83 3.70 14.00
N GLU A 53 -11.78 4.34 13.31
CA GLU A 53 -11.93 4.20 11.85
C GLU A 53 -12.25 5.55 11.18
N TYR A 54 -11.93 5.64 9.91
CA TYR A 54 -12.46 6.65 9.00
C TYR A 54 -13.34 6.03 7.93
N GLU A 55 -14.48 6.67 7.67
CA GLU A 55 -15.28 6.47 6.47
C GLU A 55 -15.02 7.63 5.50
N TYR A 56 -14.65 7.31 4.27
CA TYR A 56 -14.43 8.27 3.20
C TYR A 56 -15.53 8.15 2.15
N GLN A 57 -16.18 9.27 1.87
CA GLN A 57 -17.05 9.40 0.70
C GLN A 57 -16.19 9.77 -0.50
N ILE A 58 -16.28 8.97 -1.57
CA ILE A 58 -15.41 9.11 -2.73
C ILE A 58 -16.20 9.23 -4.04
N ASP A 59 -15.57 9.83 -5.05
CA ASP A 59 -16.02 9.81 -6.44
C ASP A 59 -14.93 9.28 -7.36
N VAL A 60 -15.16 8.08 -7.90
CA VAL A 60 -14.20 7.36 -8.75
C VAL A 60 -14.13 8.00 -10.14
N LYS A 61 -12.94 8.41 -10.55
CA LYS A 61 -12.64 8.99 -11.87
C LYS A 61 -12.16 7.94 -12.86
N ASP A 62 -11.17 7.16 -12.46
CA ASP A 62 -10.52 6.15 -13.29
C ASP A 62 -10.26 4.87 -12.48
N VAL A 63 -10.10 3.76 -13.20
CA VAL A 63 -9.89 2.43 -12.64
C VAL A 63 -8.65 1.83 -13.29
N PHE A 64 -7.60 1.62 -12.50
CA PHE A 64 -6.36 0.98 -12.92
C PHE A 64 -6.38 -0.52 -12.68
N LYS A 65 -7.10 -0.99 -11.66
CA LYS A 65 -7.29 -2.41 -11.35
C LYS A 65 -8.71 -2.68 -10.85
N ASN A 66 -9.32 -3.75 -11.37
CA ASN A 66 -10.62 -4.26 -10.93
C ASN A 66 -10.63 -5.79 -11.09
N ASP A 67 -10.27 -6.50 -10.03
CA ASP A 67 -10.21 -7.96 -10.10
C ASP A 67 -11.58 -8.63 -9.86
N SER A 68 -12.63 -7.87 -9.52
CA SER A 68 -13.96 -8.40 -9.20
C SER A 68 -14.96 -8.37 -10.34
N GLN A 69 -14.68 -7.61 -11.39
CA GLN A 69 -15.63 -7.32 -12.47
C GLN A 69 -16.93 -6.64 -11.98
N GLU A 70 -16.96 -6.15 -10.73
CA GLU A 70 -18.06 -5.34 -10.21
C GLU A 70 -18.06 -3.95 -10.87
N ASP A 71 -19.19 -3.24 -10.84
CA ASP A 71 -19.26 -1.84 -11.27
C ASP A 71 -18.59 -0.94 -10.23
N VAL A 72 -17.28 -0.83 -10.35
CA VAL A 72 -16.39 -0.09 -9.45
C VAL A 72 -16.68 1.42 -9.49
N LYS A 73 -17.23 1.97 -10.58
CA LYS A 73 -17.59 3.40 -10.66
C LYS A 73 -18.77 3.77 -9.76
N SER A 74 -19.56 2.78 -9.35
CA SER A 74 -20.66 2.96 -8.41
C SER A 74 -20.22 3.01 -6.95
N ILE A 75 -18.96 2.69 -6.63
CA ILE A 75 -18.42 2.76 -5.27
C ILE A 75 -18.46 4.21 -4.79
N LYS A 76 -19.09 4.44 -3.65
CA LYS A 76 -19.19 5.77 -3.01
C LYS A 76 -18.52 5.84 -1.64
N THR A 77 -18.14 4.70 -1.08
CA THR A 77 -17.62 4.64 0.29
C THR A 77 -16.43 3.69 0.36
N ILE A 78 -15.39 4.11 1.07
CA ILE A 78 -14.24 3.30 1.45
C ILE A 78 -13.85 3.61 2.89
N PHE A 79 -13.34 2.62 3.60
CA PHE A 79 -12.95 2.70 5.01
C PHE A 79 -11.43 2.67 5.15
N GLY A 80 -10.93 3.20 6.25
CA GLY A 80 -9.52 3.07 6.61
C GLY A 80 -9.29 3.30 8.09
N ASP A 81 -8.09 2.96 8.53
CA ASP A 81 -7.68 3.03 9.93
C ASP A 81 -7.74 4.47 10.48
N GLY A 82 -8.27 4.60 11.69
CA GLY A 82 -8.43 5.87 12.39
C GLY A 82 -7.16 6.35 13.07
N TYR A 83 -7.19 7.49 13.78
CA TYR A 83 -6.04 8.02 14.53
C TYR A 83 -5.76 7.27 15.85
N ARG A 84 -6.42 6.14 16.12
CA ARG A 84 -6.15 5.32 17.31
C ARG A 84 -5.35 4.05 17.03
N ASP A 85 -5.16 3.66 15.76
CA ASP A 85 -4.33 2.51 15.37
C ASP A 85 -2.82 2.79 15.40
N SER A 86 -2.04 2.02 16.15
CA SER A 86 -0.60 2.27 16.41
C SER A 86 0.30 2.64 15.20
N CYS A 87 -0.13 2.36 13.96
CA CYS A 87 0.57 2.63 12.70
C CYS A 87 -0.12 3.62 11.76
N HIS A 88 -0.84 4.60 12.30
CA HIS A 88 -1.60 5.63 11.56
C HIS A 88 -1.03 5.98 10.17
N PRO A 89 -1.65 5.54 9.06
CA PRO A 89 -1.42 6.21 7.79
C PRO A 89 -1.93 7.64 7.89
N ILE A 90 -1.29 8.58 7.18
CA ILE A 90 -1.77 9.96 7.11
C ILE A 90 -3.20 9.93 6.56
N PRO A 91 -4.22 10.43 7.30
CA PRO A 91 -5.60 10.38 6.84
C PRO A 91 -5.77 11.08 5.49
N LEU A 92 -6.58 10.51 4.60
CA LEU A 92 -6.84 11.16 3.32
C LEU A 92 -7.54 12.51 3.55
N GLN A 93 -7.13 13.50 2.77
CA GLN A 93 -7.63 14.87 2.84
C GLN A 93 -8.88 15.03 1.99
N GLU A 94 -9.85 15.80 2.49
CA GLU A 94 -11.05 16.16 1.72
C GLU A 94 -10.69 17.10 0.56
N ASN A 95 -11.44 17.00 -0.52
CA ASN A 95 -11.25 17.74 -1.78
C ASN A 95 -9.90 17.48 -2.46
N THR A 96 -9.32 16.31 -2.22
CA THR A 96 -8.06 15.87 -2.83
C THR A 96 -8.29 14.58 -3.61
N THR A 97 -7.67 14.49 -4.78
CA THR A 97 -7.70 13.30 -5.64
C THR A 97 -6.54 12.37 -5.29
N TYR A 98 -6.83 11.09 -5.08
CA TYR A 98 -5.85 10.08 -4.71
C TYR A 98 -5.83 8.91 -5.69
N LEU A 99 -4.64 8.32 -5.85
CA LEU A 99 -4.48 6.93 -6.24
C LEU A 99 -4.74 6.06 -5.01
N ILE A 100 -5.86 5.37 -5.02
CA ILE A 100 -6.37 4.56 -3.92
C ILE A 100 -6.15 3.08 -4.21
N HIS A 101 -5.49 2.39 -3.29
CA HIS A 101 -5.38 0.94 -3.25
C HIS A 101 -6.36 0.40 -2.21
N ALA A 102 -7.25 -0.50 -2.63
CA ALA A 102 -8.32 -1.00 -1.77
C ALA A 102 -8.45 -2.53 -1.82
N ILE A 103 -8.74 -3.12 -0.66
CA ILE A 103 -9.13 -4.52 -0.51
C ILE A 103 -10.60 -4.62 -0.10
N LYS A 104 -11.19 -5.80 -0.26
CA LYS A 104 -12.54 -6.09 0.24
C LYS A 104 -12.40 -6.97 1.48
N ASP A 105 -12.86 -6.48 2.62
CA ASP A 105 -12.89 -7.21 3.88
C ASP A 105 -14.24 -7.04 4.57
N ASP A 106 -14.81 -8.15 5.03
CA ASP A 106 -16.18 -8.25 5.57
C ASP A 106 -17.25 -7.50 4.74
N GLY A 107 -17.16 -7.61 3.41
CA GLY A 107 -18.08 -6.95 2.47
C GLY A 107 -17.89 -5.43 2.32
N LYS A 108 -16.98 -4.82 3.09
CA LYS A 108 -16.59 -3.41 3.01
C LYS A 108 -15.31 -3.25 2.19
N LEU A 109 -15.10 -2.05 1.65
CA LEU A 109 -13.84 -1.70 1.00
C LEU A 109 -12.95 -0.97 2.00
N TRP A 110 -11.72 -1.43 2.11
CA TRP A 110 -10.73 -0.90 3.02
C TRP A 110 -9.50 -0.42 2.25
N LEU A 111 -8.97 0.74 2.64
CA LEU A 111 -7.69 1.24 2.17
C LEU A 111 -6.59 0.25 2.56
N ILE A 112 -5.67 -0.04 1.63
CA ILE A 112 -4.40 -0.64 2.00
C ILE A 112 -3.56 0.43 2.70
N GLN A 113 -3.03 0.09 3.87
CA GLN A 113 -2.17 0.98 4.64
C GLN A 113 -0.93 1.39 3.82
N PHE A 114 -0.57 2.67 3.85
CA PHE A 114 0.63 3.25 3.20
C PHE A 114 0.69 3.22 1.66
N ALA A 115 -0.21 2.52 0.97
CA ALA A 115 -0.19 2.41 -0.49
C ALA A 115 -0.82 3.61 -1.24
N ASN A 116 -1.54 4.49 -0.53
CA ASN A 116 -2.33 5.56 -1.16
C ASN A 116 -1.50 6.83 -1.38
N LYS A 117 -1.59 7.43 -2.57
CA LYS A 117 -0.79 8.60 -2.97
C LYS A 117 -1.70 9.69 -3.52
N GLN A 118 -1.36 10.96 -3.29
CA GLN A 118 -2.09 12.05 -3.97
C GLN A 118 -1.77 11.99 -5.46
N MET A 119 -2.77 12.22 -6.32
CA MET A 119 -2.57 12.17 -7.77
C MET A 119 -1.57 13.22 -8.28
N GLN A 120 -1.35 14.32 -7.55
CA GLN A 120 -0.31 15.31 -7.90
C GLN A 120 1.11 14.72 -7.84
N ASP A 121 1.30 13.67 -7.02
CA ASP A 121 2.59 12.98 -6.86
C ASP A 121 2.71 11.78 -7.80
N VAL A 122 1.64 11.45 -8.56
CA VAL A 122 1.59 10.34 -9.51
C VAL A 122 1.92 10.84 -10.91
N ASP A 123 2.97 10.29 -11.51
CA ASP A 123 3.46 10.65 -12.84
C ASP A 123 3.02 9.64 -13.91
N LYS A 124 3.35 9.95 -15.16
CA LYS A 124 2.98 9.10 -16.31
C LYS A 124 3.67 7.74 -16.30
N ASP A 125 4.88 7.65 -15.73
CA ASP A 125 5.60 6.39 -15.63
C ASP A 125 4.96 5.48 -14.58
N ASP A 126 4.41 6.03 -13.49
CA ASP A 126 3.61 5.26 -12.53
C ASP A 126 2.38 4.64 -13.19
N ILE A 127 1.64 5.45 -13.94
CA ILE A 127 0.45 4.98 -14.68
C ILE A 127 0.86 3.89 -15.68
N ARG A 128 1.97 4.09 -16.40
CA ARG A 128 2.49 3.11 -17.35
C ARG A 128 2.89 1.81 -16.67
N ARG A 129 3.55 1.87 -15.51
CA ARG A 129 3.90 0.67 -14.74
C ARG A 129 2.64 -0.11 -14.35
N MET A 130 1.65 0.56 -13.76
CA MET A 130 0.39 -0.08 -13.38
C MET A 130 -0.38 -0.69 -14.55
N ARG A 131 -0.42 -0.01 -15.70
CA ARG A 131 -1.23 -0.45 -16.85
C ARG A 131 -0.54 -1.49 -17.74
N GLU A 132 0.78 -1.47 -17.84
CA GLU A 132 1.51 -2.21 -18.87
C GLU A 132 2.60 -3.15 -18.34
N LEU A 133 3.15 -2.88 -17.15
CA LEU A 133 4.37 -3.53 -16.68
C LEU A 133 4.18 -4.40 -15.44
N TYR A 134 3.28 -4.03 -14.54
CA TYR A 134 2.99 -4.86 -13.36
C TYR A 134 2.37 -6.19 -13.76
N ASP A 135 3.09 -7.27 -13.43
CA ASP A 135 2.65 -8.65 -13.61
C ASP A 135 2.52 -9.31 -12.23
N CYS A 136 1.28 -9.49 -11.79
CA CYS A 136 0.99 -10.08 -10.49
C CYS A 136 1.16 -11.60 -10.44
N SER A 137 1.58 -12.25 -11.54
CA SER A 137 1.98 -13.65 -11.56
C SER A 137 3.43 -13.87 -11.14
N CYS A 138 4.23 -12.81 -11.04
CA CYS A 138 5.62 -12.87 -10.61
C CYS A 138 5.75 -12.55 -9.11
N GLU A 139 6.56 -13.34 -8.41
CA GLU A 139 6.87 -13.11 -7.00
C GLU A 139 7.97 -12.06 -6.84
N ILE A 140 7.81 -11.12 -5.91
CA ILE A 140 8.82 -10.11 -5.61
C ILE A 140 9.47 -10.47 -4.28
N ARG A 141 10.80 -10.63 -4.27
CA ARG A 141 11.56 -11.00 -3.07
C ARG A 141 12.63 -9.98 -2.70
N PHE A 142 12.67 -9.61 -1.42
CA PHE A 142 13.72 -8.77 -0.84
C PHE A 142 14.80 -9.66 -0.21
N TYR A 143 16.05 -9.47 -0.61
CA TYR A 143 17.18 -10.22 -0.04
C TYR A 143 18.10 -9.30 0.74
N MET A 144 18.16 -9.46 2.06
CA MET A 144 18.93 -8.57 2.94
C MET A 144 20.46 -8.71 2.86
N MET A 145 21.00 -9.84 2.39
CA MET A 145 22.46 -10.07 2.43
C MET A 145 23.05 -10.81 1.23
N ILE A 146 22.34 -11.75 0.61
CA ILE A 146 22.80 -12.49 -0.58
C ILE A 146 21.59 -12.75 -1.48
N GLN A 147 21.68 -12.30 -2.74
CA GLN A 147 20.68 -12.59 -3.76
C GLN A 147 20.91 -14.04 -4.25
N PRO A 148 20.03 -15.00 -3.94
CA PRO A 148 20.10 -16.31 -4.55
C PRO A 148 19.88 -16.18 -6.07
N PRO A 149 20.27 -17.19 -6.87
CA PRO A 149 19.93 -17.21 -8.28
C PRO A 149 18.41 -17.05 -8.42
N SER A 150 18.00 -16.06 -9.21
CA SER A 150 16.62 -15.77 -9.55
C SER A 150 15.94 -17.04 -10.03
N GLN A 151 14.84 -17.44 -9.39
CA GLN A 151 13.96 -18.46 -9.96
C GLN A 151 13.15 -17.87 -11.11
N ASP A 152 12.71 -18.71 -12.04
CA ASP A 152 11.98 -18.28 -13.25
C ASP A 152 10.67 -17.52 -12.95
N ASN A 153 10.16 -17.60 -11.71
CA ASN A 153 8.91 -16.98 -11.29
C ASN A 153 9.10 -15.81 -10.31
N GLU A 154 10.33 -15.37 -10.04
CA GLU A 154 10.58 -14.31 -9.06
C GLU A 154 11.50 -13.21 -9.56
N CYS A 155 11.29 -11.99 -9.07
CA CYS A 155 12.22 -10.89 -9.21
C CYS A 155 12.79 -10.53 -7.85
N ALA A 156 14.11 -10.50 -7.79
CA ALA A 156 14.85 -10.02 -6.64
C ALA A 156 14.92 -8.49 -6.63
N VAL A 157 14.52 -7.88 -5.51
CA VAL A 157 14.71 -6.45 -5.25
C VAL A 157 16.10 -6.24 -4.63
N PRO A 158 16.96 -5.37 -5.20
CA PRO A 158 18.25 -5.05 -4.62
C PRO A 158 18.12 -4.53 -3.18
N SER A 159 18.92 -5.03 -2.23
CA SER A 159 18.87 -4.57 -0.82
C SER A 159 19.22 -3.10 -0.62
N TYR A 160 19.96 -2.50 -1.56
CA TYR A 160 20.40 -1.11 -1.49
C TYR A 160 20.14 -0.40 -2.81
N GLY A 161 19.63 0.83 -2.72
CA GLY A 161 19.42 1.70 -3.88
C GLY A 161 18.29 1.28 -4.82
N HIS A 162 17.39 0.37 -4.39
CA HIS A 162 16.15 0.14 -5.13
C HIS A 162 15.20 1.31 -4.90
N CYS A 163 14.53 1.73 -5.98
CA CYS A 163 13.52 2.77 -5.91
C CYS A 163 12.16 2.10 -5.96
N GLU A 164 11.47 2.05 -4.82
CA GLU A 164 10.17 1.37 -4.65
C GLU A 164 9.17 1.76 -5.73
N ARG A 165 9.16 3.06 -6.06
CA ARG A 165 8.35 3.63 -7.13
C ARG A 165 8.76 3.08 -8.49
N SER A 166 10.05 3.11 -8.84
CA SER A 166 10.49 2.82 -10.21
C SER A 166 10.56 1.34 -10.58
N PHE A 167 10.65 0.46 -9.58
CA PHE A 167 10.80 -0.98 -9.79
C PHE A 167 9.55 -1.59 -10.43
N TYR A 168 9.74 -2.55 -11.33
CA TYR A 168 8.70 -3.49 -11.74
C TYR A 168 9.30 -4.87 -12.01
N CYS A 169 8.44 -5.88 -11.95
CA CYS A 169 8.72 -7.28 -12.24
C CYS A 169 7.68 -7.78 -13.25
N LYS A 170 8.14 -8.31 -14.38
CA LYS A 170 7.28 -8.75 -15.48
C LYS A 170 7.77 -10.04 -16.10
N ARG A 171 6.85 -10.91 -16.50
CA ARG A 171 7.19 -12.09 -17.30
C ARG A 171 7.59 -11.70 -18.72
N ASN A 172 8.75 -12.16 -19.16
CA ASN A 172 9.25 -11.96 -20.52
C ASN A 172 8.71 -13.05 -21.48
N SER A 173 9.12 -12.98 -22.76
CA SER A 173 8.67 -13.93 -23.80
C SER A 173 9.13 -15.38 -23.57
N GLU A 174 10.11 -15.60 -22.70
CA GLU A 174 10.62 -16.93 -22.32
C GLU A 174 9.91 -17.49 -21.08
N ASN A 175 8.84 -16.84 -20.63
CA ASN A 175 8.13 -17.14 -19.39
C ASN A 175 8.97 -16.97 -18.11
N VAL A 176 10.02 -16.16 -18.14
CA VAL A 176 10.85 -15.83 -16.97
C VAL A 176 10.46 -14.47 -16.42
N CYS A 177 10.31 -14.35 -15.09
CA CYS A 177 10.10 -13.07 -14.42
C CYS A 177 11.41 -12.28 -14.38
N GLU A 178 11.37 -11.06 -14.94
CA GLU A 178 12.53 -10.18 -15.06
C GLU A 178 12.21 -8.83 -14.41
N SER A 179 13.19 -8.29 -13.67
CA SER A 179 13.08 -6.97 -13.06
C SER A 179 13.48 -5.88 -14.04
N GLY A 180 12.80 -4.74 -13.95
CA GLY A 180 13.14 -3.53 -14.67
C GLY A 180 12.91 -2.30 -13.80
N ASN A 181 13.34 -1.15 -14.31
CA ASN A 181 13.12 0.14 -13.67
C ASN A 181 12.56 1.14 -14.69
N LEU A 182 11.51 1.86 -14.30
CA LEU A 182 10.91 2.93 -15.07
C LEU A 182 10.38 4.00 -14.12
N GLY A 183 10.67 5.28 -14.34
CA GLY A 183 10.23 6.40 -13.50
C GLY A 183 11.36 7.01 -12.66
N GLN A 184 10.99 7.96 -11.81
CA GLN A 184 11.93 8.63 -10.89
C GLN A 184 11.95 7.98 -9.51
N CYS A 185 13.11 7.98 -8.89
CA CYS A 185 13.27 7.73 -7.47
C CYS A 185 12.86 8.98 -6.70
N TYR A 186 12.34 8.84 -5.48
CA TYR A 186 12.27 9.99 -4.58
C TYR A 186 13.72 10.44 -4.32
N GLU A 187 14.07 11.66 -4.73
CA GLU A 187 15.29 12.30 -4.24
C GLU A 187 15.08 12.55 -2.75
N SER A 188 15.70 11.73 -1.91
CA SER A 188 15.78 11.93 -0.46
C SER A 188 16.66 13.12 -0.12
#